data_AF-A0A373A3V2-F1
#
_entry.id   AF-A0A373A3V2-F1
#
_cell.length_a   1.000
_cell.length_b   1.000
_cell.length_c   1.000
_cell.angle_alpha   90.00
_cell.angle_beta   90.00
_cell.angle_gamma   90.00
#
_symmetry.space_group_name_H-M   'P 1'
#
loop_
_entity.id
_entity.type
_entity.pdbx_description
1 polymer ?
#
loop_
_entity_poly.entity_id
_entity_poly.type
_entity_poly.pdbx_seq_one_letter_code
_entity_poly.pdbx_strand_id
1 'polypeptide(L)'
;MSQRIVTDLNLAGTGWQSFERTVQRLIAARGYSGVQLAGASGDGGADVIGSLKGRRWLFQMKRWRSPVGPEVIAQTVDACRRYDADIPVVVSLNGFEASVRVQQEQLAAKGIPLQLWDRGMLQRQAERVPETPPALQDPDRFQLRPYQERAVDNLMDELVNGARSALIVLATGLGKTFVAAEFHRRARVLRPRARTLVLAHRNELVYQLERAFWPLLPASAATGVWNGYERPDRDALDDLDVVFACVDSVATAVKSGRGLPEFGLVVVDECHHLGTTAYDAVLGELSAADGGAFLLGMTATPWRPDGKSLRTWFDYPVVDVDMVRGLRDGHLANVDYRMFTDNIDWDALAAGLAETAPALTPRGINRTVFIDEWDDAVVDRLADAWAEQKNPRGIVFCGTIDHAERMAGRINALGFTSAEVIASRTAQGKAVDAATRNRILWDFSDGRTGILCAVDVLNEGVDVPDVNIVVFQRVTHSRRIFVQQLGRGLRLAPGKEKVVVLDFVSDIRRFAAGLSLQDSLSARGGAARDPRVKIGSQVRFMRANRADQEGEQFLREWLDDLEAVEDAGEDVHVLRYPPDSSITAVAKR
;
A
#
# COMPACT_ATOMS: atom_id res chain seq x y z
N MET A 1 5.91 -33.52 -5.22
CA MET A 1 5.11 -32.63 -6.08
C MET A 1 6.08 -31.80 -6.90
N SER A 2 5.85 -31.61 -8.20
CA SER A 2 6.70 -30.71 -9.00
C SER A 2 6.49 -29.28 -8.51
N GLN A 3 7.55 -28.51 -8.34
CA GLN A 3 7.42 -27.11 -7.95
C GLN A 3 6.96 -26.31 -9.16
N ARG A 4 5.87 -25.55 -8.99
CA ARG A 4 5.20 -24.77 -10.05
C ARG A 4 5.39 -23.27 -9.84
N ILE A 5 6.36 -22.89 -9.01
CA ILE A 5 6.82 -21.51 -8.85
C ILE A 5 7.48 -20.99 -10.13
N VAL A 6 8.08 -21.90 -10.91
CA VAL A 6 8.56 -21.68 -12.28
C VAL A 6 7.92 -22.75 -13.15
N THR A 7 7.03 -22.36 -14.06
CA THR A 7 6.40 -23.27 -15.04
C THR A 7 6.77 -22.85 -16.45
N ASP A 8 6.76 -23.80 -17.39
CA ASP A 8 6.90 -23.47 -18.81
C ASP A 8 5.83 -22.47 -19.26
N LEU A 9 4.61 -22.54 -18.70
CA LEU A 9 3.56 -21.55 -18.91
C LEU A 9 4.01 -20.13 -18.53
N ASN A 10 4.60 -19.98 -17.34
CA ASN A 10 5.07 -18.70 -16.83
C ASN A 10 6.30 -18.17 -17.58
N LEU A 11 7.13 -19.07 -18.12
CA LEU A 11 8.31 -18.73 -18.92
C LEU A 11 7.99 -18.46 -20.40
N ALA A 12 6.95 -19.09 -20.96
CA ALA A 12 6.67 -19.09 -22.40
C ALA A 12 5.34 -18.41 -22.81
N GLY A 13 4.34 -18.32 -21.92
CA GLY A 13 2.94 -18.13 -22.32
C GLY A 13 2.36 -16.71 -22.28
N THR A 14 2.79 -15.83 -21.38
CA THR A 14 1.90 -14.72 -20.93
C THR A 14 2.43 -13.29 -21.07
N GLY A 15 3.70 -13.09 -21.42
CA GLY A 15 4.29 -11.75 -21.61
C GLY A 15 5.74 -11.67 -21.15
N TRP A 16 6.39 -10.52 -21.27
CA TRP A 16 7.71 -10.30 -20.65
C TRP A 16 7.56 -9.99 -19.16
N GLN A 17 6.47 -9.32 -18.76
CA GLN A 17 6.13 -8.99 -17.37
C GLN A 17 5.92 -10.24 -16.51
N SER A 18 5.25 -11.27 -17.04
CA SER A 18 5.07 -12.54 -16.33
C SER A 18 6.39 -13.24 -16.06
N PHE A 19 7.35 -13.15 -17.00
CA PHE A 19 8.67 -13.73 -16.81
C PHE A 19 9.42 -13.02 -15.67
N GLU A 20 9.38 -11.69 -15.63
CA GLU A 20 9.97 -10.90 -14.56
C GLU A 20 9.37 -11.23 -13.19
N ARG A 21 8.04 -11.27 -13.09
CA ARG A 21 7.36 -11.62 -11.83
C ARG A 21 7.63 -13.05 -11.38
N THR A 22 7.82 -13.97 -12.31
CA THR A 22 8.18 -15.36 -11.99
C THR A 22 9.55 -15.42 -11.32
N VAL A 23 10.55 -14.74 -11.88
CA VAL A 23 11.88 -14.66 -11.25
C VAL A 23 11.81 -13.86 -9.96
N GLN A 24 11.01 -12.78 -9.90
CA GLN A 24 10.77 -12.00 -8.69
C GLN A 24 10.25 -12.88 -7.55
N ARG A 25 9.20 -13.69 -7.81
CA ARG A 25 8.63 -14.64 -6.85
C ARG A 25 9.66 -15.69 -6.44
N LEU A 26 10.40 -16.24 -7.40
CA LEU A 26 11.45 -17.22 -7.16
C LEU A 26 12.50 -16.68 -6.20
N ILE A 27 13.08 -15.51 -6.46
CA ILE A 27 14.13 -14.96 -5.60
C ILE A 27 13.59 -14.54 -4.23
N ALA A 28 12.36 -14.02 -4.15
CA ALA A 28 11.70 -13.76 -2.88
C ALA A 28 11.57 -15.05 -2.04
N ALA A 29 11.14 -16.15 -2.65
CA ALA A 29 11.04 -17.46 -2.00
C ALA A 29 12.42 -18.08 -1.67
N ARG A 30 13.49 -17.63 -2.32
CA ARG A 30 14.90 -17.98 -1.99
C ARG A 30 15.49 -17.12 -0.86
N GLY A 31 14.72 -16.21 -0.28
CA GLY A 31 15.12 -15.41 0.89
C GLY A 31 15.75 -14.06 0.56
N TYR A 32 15.62 -13.56 -0.66
CA TYR A 32 16.03 -12.19 -0.99
C TYR A 32 15.07 -11.20 -0.30
N SER A 33 15.60 -10.10 0.22
CA SER A 33 14.84 -8.99 0.82
C SER A 33 14.73 -7.81 -0.16
N GLY A 34 13.77 -6.90 0.06
CA GLY A 34 13.62 -5.71 -0.78
C GLY A 34 13.37 -6.01 -2.26
N VAL A 35 12.77 -7.16 -2.57
CA VAL A 35 12.60 -7.62 -3.96
C VAL A 35 11.53 -6.78 -4.66
N GLN A 36 11.91 -6.10 -5.74
CA GLN A 36 11.05 -5.19 -6.50
C GLN A 36 11.23 -5.40 -8.01
N LEU A 37 10.16 -5.14 -8.77
CA LEU A 37 10.24 -5.01 -10.24
C LEU A 37 10.81 -3.63 -10.53
N ALA A 38 11.85 -3.60 -11.36
CA ALA A 38 12.35 -2.39 -11.97
C ALA A 38 11.89 -2.24 -13.45
N GLY A 39 11.46 -3.34 -14.06
CA GLY A 39 11.07 -3.44 -15.48
C GLY A 39 9.98 -2.44 -15.88
N ALA A 40 10.35 -1.50 -16.75
CA ALA A 40 9.49 -0.57 -17.45
C ALA A 40 10.26 0.04 -18.64
N SER A 41 9.57 0.62 -19.61
CA SER A 41 10.25 1.35 -20.69
C SER A 41 11.20 2.42 -20.10
N GLY A 42 12.50 2.28 -20.35
CA GLY A 42 13.52 3.18 -19.80
C GLY A 42 14.08 2.81 -18.42
N ASP A 43 13.92 1.57 -17.97
CA ASP A 43 14.49 1.01 -16.72
C ASP A 43 16.03 0.95 -16.66
N GLY A 44 16.71 1.26 -17.78
CA GLY A 44 18.17 1.27 -17.85
C GLY A 44 18.80 -0.11 -17.80
N GLY A 45 18.04 -1.17 -18.08
CA GLY A 45 18.53 -2.55 -18.11
C GLY A 45 18.41 -3.32 -16.79
N ALA A 46 17.61 -2.83 -15.84
CA ALA A 46 17.28 -3.54 -14.61
C ALA A 46 15.80 -3.95 -14.62
N ASP A 47 15.53 -5.25 -14.57
CA ASP A 47 14.16 -5.77 -14.65
C ASP A 47 13.66 -6.18 -13.26
N VAL A 48 14.53 -6.82 -12.46
CA VAL A 48 14.26 -7.15 -11.05
C VAL A 48 15.45 -6.76 -10.20
N ILE A 49 15.17 -6.22 -9.02
CA ILE A 49 16.17 -5.86 -8.01
C ILE A 49 15.85 -6.54 -6.68
N GLY A 50 16.86 -6.81 -5.87
CA GLY A 50 16.69 -7.39 -4.55
C GLY A 50 18.00 -7.45 -3.78
N SER A 51 17.94 -7.73 -2.48
CA SER A 51 19.11 -7.81 -1.62
C SER A 51 19.23 -9.19 -1.00
N LEU A 52 20.45 -9.72 -0.94
CA LEU A 52 20.73 -11.00 -0.28
C LEU A 52 22.09 -10.93 0.41
N LYS A 53 22.11 -11.26 1.71
CA LYS A 53 23.33 -11.26 2.54
C LYS A 53 24.10 -9.93 2.48
N GLY A 54 23.36 -8.82 2.56
CA GLY A 54 23.93 -7.46 2.57
C GLY A 54 24.43 -6.95 1.22
N ARG A 55 24.22 -7.69 0.12
CA ARG A 55 24.55 -7.26 -1.23
C ARG A 55 23.31 -6.96 -2.05
N ARG A 56 23.36 -5.95 -2.90
CA ARG A 56 22.34 -5.58 -3.89
C ARG A 56 22.55 -6.39 -5.17
N TRP A 57 21.50 -7.07 -5.60
CA TRP A 57 21.46 -7.91 -6.80
C TRP A 57 20.54 -7.28 -7.83
N LEU A 58 21.04 -7.18 -9.07
CA LEU A 58 20.31 -6.64 -10.20
C LEU A 58 20.18 -7.72 -11.26
N PHE A 59 18.94 -7.99 -11.66
CA PHE A 59 18.60 -9.02 -12.64
C PHE A 59 18.13 -8.33 -13.92
N GLN A 60 18.85 -8.58 -15.00
CA GLN A 60 18.46 -8.22 -16.36
C GLN A 60 17.97 -9.47 -17.10
N MET A 61 16.77 -9.43 -17.65
CA MET A 61 16.05 -10.52 -18.27
C MET A 61 15.98 -10.33 -19.78
N LYS A 62 16.42 -11.34 -20.52
CA LYS A 62 16.36 -11.37 -21.98
C LYS A 62 15.56 -12.56 -22.44
N ARG A 63 14.36 -12.26 -22.96
CA ARG A 63 13.47 -13.24 -23.61
C ARG A 63 13.68 -13.24 -25.12
N TRP A 64 14.94 -13.36 -25.56
CA TRP A 64 15.29 -13.40 -26.99
C TRP A 64 15.20 -14.82 -27.53
N ARG A 65 14.92 -14.98 -28.84
CA ARG A 65 14.90 -16.30 -29.49
C ARG A 65 16.30 -16.88 -29.73
N SER A 66 17.31 -16.02 -29.81
CA SER A 66 18.72 -16.39 -29.90
C SER A 66 19.38 -16.36 -28.52
N PRO A 67 20.53 -17.04 -28.36
CA PRO A 67 21.40 -16.85 -27.20
C PRO A 67 21.76 -15.37 -27.00
N VAL A 68 21.97 -14.99 -25.75
CA VAL A 68 22.37 -13.62 -25.39
C VAL A 68 23.87 -13.43 -25.68
N GLY A 69 24.21 -12.31 -26.30
CA GLY A 69 25.57 -11.90 -26.62
C GLY A 69 26.22 -10.96 -25.58
N PRO A 70 27.49 -10.57 -25.79
CA PRO A 70 28.28 -9.77 -24.85
C PRO A 70 27.78 -8.33 -24.64
N GLU A 71 27.03 -7.78 -25.59
CA GLU A 71 26.45 -6.44 -25.54
C GLU A 71 25.49 -6.25 -24.34
N VAL A 72 24.77 -7.31 -23.96
CA VAL A 72 23.87 -7.28 -22.81
C VAL A 72 24.66 -7.15 -21.51
N ILE A 73 25.84 -7.78 -21.42
CA ILE A 73 26.68 -7.70 -20.21
C ILE A 73 27.09 -6.26 -19.95
N ALA A 74 27.51 -5.52 -20.99
CA ALA A 74 27.86 -4.11 -20.85
C ALA A 74 26.69 -3.29 -20.31
N GLN A 75 25.48 -3.51 -20.84
CA GLN A 75 24.26 -2.87 -20.34
C GLN A 75 23.97 -3.21 -18.88
N THR A 76 24.09 -4.48 -18.48
CA THR A 76 23.86 -4.91 -17.09
C THR A 76 24.86 -4.27 -16.13
N VAL A 77 26.13 -4.18 -16.52
CA VAL A 77 27.17 -3.56 -15.70
C VAL A 77 26.92 -2.05 -15.55
N ASP A 78 26.49 -1.36 -16.61
CA ASP A 78 26.11 0.04 -16.52
C ASP A 78 24.84 0.25 -15.68
N ALA A 79 23.88 -0.68 -15.76
CA ALA A 79 22.72 -0.70 -14.87
C ALA A 79 23.16 -0.85 -13.40
N CYS A 80 24.08 -1.76 -13.09
CA CYS A 80 24.62 -1.91 -11.74
C CYS A 80 25.24 -0.62 -11.21
N ARG A 81 25.95 0.16 -12.04
CA ARG A 81 26.46 1.48 -11.62
C ARG A 81 25.34 2.46 -11.33
N ARG A 82 24.28 2.46 -12.14
CA ARG A 82 23.14 3.38 -11.98
C ARG A 82 22.32 3.09 -10.73
N TYR A 83 22.14 1.82 -10.39
CA TYR A 83 21.36 1.37 -9.23
C TYR A 83 22.22 1.10 -7.97
N ASP A 84 23.54 1.32 -8.07
CA ASP A 84 24.54 0.97 -7.07
C ASP A 84 24.38 -0.49 -6.56
N ALA A 85 24.35 -1.43 -7.51
CA ALA A 85 24.19 -2.85 -7.26
C ALA A 85 25.53 -3.59 -7.33
N ASP A 86 25.74 -4.52 -6.40
CA ASP A 86 26.99 -5.28 -6.25
C ASP A 86 27.09 -6.46 -7.23
N ILE A 87 25.95 -7.13 -7.47
CA ILE A 87 25.91 -8.39 -8.21
C ILE A 87 25.04 -8.24 -9.47
N PRO A 88 25.66 -8.18 -10.66
CA PRO A 88 24.93 -8.27 -11.92
C PRO A 88 24.50 -9.70 -12.20
N VAL A 89 23.25 -9.90 -12.59
CA VAL A 89 22.69 -11.17 -13.03
C VAL A 89 22.04 -10.98 -14.40
N VAL A 90 22.43 -11.77 -15.39
CA VAL A 90 21.72 -11.86 -16.67
C VAL A 90 20.93 -13.15 -16.72
N VAL A 91 19.64 -13.06 -17.01
CA VAL A 91 18.72 -14.18 -17.13
C VAL A 91 18.32 -14.37 -18.59
N SER A 92 18.49 -15.56 -19.14
CA SER A 92 18.17 -15.87 -20.55
C SER A 92 17.43 -17.19 -20.68
N LEU A 93 16.32 -17.20 -21.42
CA LEU A 93 15.58 -18.45 -21.70
C LEU A 93 16.20 -19.32 -22.78
N ASN A 94 17.01 -18.72 -23.68
CA ASN A 94 17.63 -19.41 -24.82
C ASN A 94 19.16 -19.49 -24.69
N GLY A 95 19.68 -19.30 -23.47
CA GLY A 95 21.10 -19.47 -23.15
C GLY A 95 21.98 -18.28 -23.52
N PHE A 96 23.28 -18.53 -23.57
CA PHE A 96 24.33 -17.51 -23.73
C PHE A 96 25.35 -17.96 -24.78
N GLU A 97 25.88 -17.01 -25.55
CA GLU A 97 27.01 -17.28 -26.43
C GLU A 97 28.29 -17.65 -25.65
N ALA A 98 29.23 -18.32 -26.30
CA ALA A 98 30.52 -18.67 -25.68
C ALA A 98 31.33 -17.42 -25.28
N SER A 99 31.22 -16.35 -26.07
CA SER A 99 31.84 -15.03 -25.83
C SER A 99 31.43 -14.43 -24.47
N VAL A 100 30.18 -14.63 -24.04
CA VAL A 100 29.66 -14.15 -22.76
C VAL A 100 30.37 -14.81 -21.58
N ARG A 101 30.70 -16.11 -21.68
CA ARG A 101 31.44 -16.84 -20.63
C ARG A 101 32.86 -16.31 -20.48
N VAL A 102 33.53 -16.01 -21.59
CA VAL A 102 34.87 -15.38 -21.57
C VAL A 102 34.80 -14.00 -20.89
N GLN A 103 33.80 -13.19 -21.22
CA GLN A 103 33.62 -11.89 -20.58
C GLN A 103 33.26 -11.99 -19.09
N GLN A 104 32.51 -13.01 -18.68
CA GLN A 104 32.23 -13.30 -17.28
C GLN A 104 33.52 -13.53 -16.48
N GLU A 105 34.45 -14.34 -17.01
CA GLU A 105 35.75 -14.59 -16.37
C GLU A 105 36.60 -13.32 -16.28
N GLN A 106 36.61 -12.51 -17.36
CA GLN A 106 37.32 -11.22 -17.37
C GLN A 106 36.76 -10.23 -16.35
N LEU A 107 35.44 -10.20 -16.17
CA LEU A 107 34.78 -9.35 -15.16
C LEU A 107 35.06 -9.85 -13.74
N ALA A 108 35.06 -11.17 -13.53
CA ALA A 108 35.42 -11.76 -12.25
C ALA A 108 36.85 -11.39 -11.84
N ALA A 109 37.80 -11.39 -12.78
CA ALA A 109 39.18 -10.92 -12.56
C ALA A 109 39.26 -9.43 -12.19
N LYS A 110 38.27 -8.62 -12.58
CA LYS A 110 38.13 -7.20 -12.20
C LYS A 110 37.29 -7.00 -10.94
N GLY A 111 36.92 -8.07 -10.24
CA GLY A 111 36.12 -8.02 -9.02
C GLY A 111 34.62 -7.83 -9.24
N ILE A 112 34.11 -7.97 -10.46
CA ILE A 112 32.67 -7.88 -10.79
C ILE A 112 32.11 -9.31 -10.91
N PRO A 113 31.32 -9.79 -9.93
CA PRO A 113 30.90 -11.19 -9.85
C PRO A 113 29.64 -11.50 -10.68
N LEU A 114 29.71 -11.28 -12.00
CA LEU A 114 28.60 -11.53 -12.93
C LEU A 114 28.04 -12.95 -12.82
N GLN A 115 26.72 -13.06 -12.69
CA GLN A 115 25.98 -14.32 -12.69
C GLN A 115 25.17 -14.48 -13.97
N LEU A 116 25.11 -15.69 -14.51
CA LEU A 116 24.39 -16.01 -15.74
C LEU A 116 23.38 -17.12 -15.45
N TRP A 117 22.09 -16.83 -15.58
CA TRP A 117 20.98 -17.73 -15.27
C TRP A 117 20.25 -18.12 -16.54
N ASP A 118 20.43 -19.36 -17.00
CA ASP A 118 19.63 -19.93 -18.08
C ASP A 118 18.37 -20.63 -17.54
N ARG A 119 17.55 -21.20 -18.43
CA ARG A 119 16.38 -22.00 -18.06
C ARG A 119 16.73 -23.12 -17.05
N GLY A 120 17.84 -23.82 -17.28
CA GLY A 120 18.29 -24.89 -16.38
C GLY A 120 18.66 -24.36 -14.99
N MET A 121 19.29 -23.19 -14.92
CA MET A 121 19.61 -22.53 -13.65
C MET A 121 18.36 -22.06 -12.92
N LEU A 122 17.37 -21.49 -13.63
CA LEU A 122 16.08 -21.13 -13.03
C LEU A 122 15.37 -22.35 -12.44
N GLN A 123 15.34 -23.47 -13.16
CA GLN A 123 14.78 -24.73 -12.66
C GLN A 123 15.52 -25.22 -11.41
N ARG A 124 16.87 -25.21 -11.43
CA ARG A 124 17.68 -25.57 -10.25
C ARG A 124 17.47 -24.65 -9.06
N GLN A 125 17.21 -23.35 -9.29
CA GLN A 125 16.88 -22.42 -8.21
C GLN A 125 15.48 -22.71 -7.68
N ALA A 126 14.51 -23.01 -8.55
CA ALA A 126 13.17 -23.43 -8.16
C ALA A 126 13.26 -24.66 -7.26
N GLU A 127 13.99 -25.71 -7.68
CA GLU A 127 14.21 -26.97 -6.94
C GLU A 127 14.68 -26.78 -5.49
N ARG A 128 15.36 -25.66 -5.22
CA ARG A 128 15.88 -25.30 -3.89
C ARG A 128 14.90 -24.49 -3.04
N VAL A 129 13.71 -24.18 -3.53
CA VAL A 129 12.64 -23.53 -2.77
C VAL A 129 11.90 -24.59 -1.97
N PRO A 130 11.81 -24.48 -0.63
CA PRO A 130 11.05 -25.47 0.15
C PRO A 130 9.57 -25.45 -0.23
N GLU A 131 8.93 -26.62 -0.19
CA GLU A 131 7.49 -26.73 -0.48
C GLU A 131 6.63 -25.97 0.53
N THR A 132 7.05 -25.99 1.79
CA THR A 132 6.45 -25.21 2.86
C THR A 132 6.48 -23.71 2.51
N PRO A 133 5.36 -22.98 2.57
CA PRO A 133 5.35 -21.53 2.32
C PRO A 133 6.34 -20.76 3.20
N PRO A 134 6.96 -19.66 2.71
CA PRO A 134 7.87 -18.83 3.49
C PRO A 134 7.33 -18.41 4.87
N ALA A 135 6.03 -18.11 4.96
CA ALA A 135 5.38 -17.69 6.20
C ALA A 135 5.39 -18.76 7.31
N LEU A 136 5.47 -20.04 6.94
CA LEU A 136 5.57 -21.14 7.91
C LEU A 136 7.03 -21.52 8.21
N GLN A 137 7.99 -21.07 7.40
CA GLN A 137 9.42 -21.28 7.63
C GLN A 137 10.02 -20.21 8.56
N ASP A 138 9.49 -19.00 8.51
CA ASP A 138 9.90 -17.86 9.33
C ASP A 138 8.66 -17.28 10.06
N PRO A 139 8.14 -17.98 11.09
CA PRO A 139 6.95 -17.55 11.80
C PRO A 139 7.14 -16.16 12.41
N ASP A 140 8.30 -15.85 12.97
CA ASP A 140 8.55 -14.55 13.63
C ASP A 140 8.31 -13.36 12.69
N ARG A 141 8.60 -13.53 11.40
CA ARG A 141 8.38 -12.50 10.38
C ARG A 141 6.94 -12.43 9.86
N PHE A 142 6.23 -13.55 9.84
CA PHE A 142 4.93 -13.68 9.16
C PHE A 142 3.78 -14.08 10.09
N GLN A 143 4.02 -14.09 11.41
CA GLN A 143 3.02 -14.45 12.40
C GLN A 143 1.83 -13.49 12.32
N LEU A 144 0.63 -14.07 12.27
CA LEU A 144 -0.59 -13.31 12.39
C LEU A 144 -0.66 -12.66 13.77
N ARG A 145 -1.07 -11.40 13.79
CA ARG A 145 -1.44 -10.72 15.03
C ARG A 145 -2.71 -11.40 15.59
N PRO A 146 -2.95 -11.37 16.91
CA PRO A 146 -4.11 -12.05 17.51
C PRO A 146 -5.47 -11.69 16.88
N TYR A 147 -5.67 -10.43 16.46
CA TYR A 147 -6.91 -10.05 15.77
C TYR A 147 -6.99 -10.58 14.33
N GLN A 148 -5.85 -10.75 13.65
CA GLN A 148 -5.79 -11.33 12.32
C GLN A 148 -6.04 -12.84 12.38
N GLU A 149 -5.51 -13.51 13.42
CA GLU A 149 -5.82 -14.92 13.70
C GLU A 149 -7.32 -15.13 13.91
N ARG A 150 -7.93 -14.36 14.83
CA ARG A 150 -9.39 -14.38 15.02
C ARG A 150 -10.15 -14.05 13.75
N ALA A 151 -9.64 -13.13 12.93
CA ALA A 151 -10.27 -12.79 11.66
C ALA A 151 -10.28 -13.98 10.70
N VAL A 152 -9.15 -14.68 10.57
CA VAL A 152 -9.04 -15.87 9.74
C VAL A 152 -9.91 -17.01 10.30
N ASP A 153 -9.93 -17.21 11.62
CA ASP A 153 -10.76 -18.24 12.25
C ASP A 153 -12.25 -18.02 11.98
N ASN A 154 -12.74 -16.79 12.18
CA ASN A 154 -14.13 -16.46 11.86
C ASN A 154 -14.45 -16.70 10.37
N LEU A 155 -13.53 -16.35 9.46
CA LEU A 155 -13.71 -16.61 8.03
C LEU A 155 -13.76 -18.12 7.72
N MET A 156 -12.92 -18.91 8.38
CA MET A 156 -12.94 -20.37 8.24
C MET A 156 -14.22 -20.97 8.80
N ASP A 157 -14.75 -20.45 9.90
CA ASP A 157 -16.04 -20.87 10.46
C ASP A 157 -17.19 -20.60 9.51
N GLU A 158 -17.27 -19.40 8.91
CA GLU A 158 -18.26 -19.10 7.85
C GLU A 158 -18.17 -20.11 6.69
N LEU A 159 -16.95 -20.41 6.24
CA LEU A 159 -16.71 -21.36 5.15
C LEU A 159 -17.15 -22.79 5.51
N VAL A 160 -16.89 -23.23 6.74
CA VAL A 160 -17.22 -24.58 7.25
C VAL A 160 -18.71 -24.73 7.52
N ASN A 161 -19.36 -23.68 8.03
CA ASN A 161 -20.80 -23.65 8.32
C ASN A 161 -21.67 -23.48 7.07
N GLY A 162 -21.07 -23.41 5.88
CA GLY A 162 -21.78 -23.36 4.61
C GLY A 162 -22.27 -21.97 4.22
N ALA A 163 -21.72 -20.90 4.83
CA ALA A 163 -21.94 -19.56 4.33
C ALA A 163 -21.41 -19.43 2.90
N ARG A 164 -22.02 -18.53 2.13
CA ARG A 164 -21.70 -18.31 0.72
C ARG A 164 -20.75 -17.14 0.51
N SER A 165 -20.68 -16.24 1.50
CA SER A 165 -19.86 -15.04 1.44
C SER A 165 -19.43 -14.60 2.83
N ALA A 166 -18.38 -13.78 2.88
CA ALA A 166 -17.91 -13.13 4.09
C ALA A 166 -17.32 -11.76 3.76
N LEU A 167 -17.50 -10.80 4.67
CA LEU A 167 -16.95 -9.45 4.56
C LEU A 167 -15.95 -9.19 5.68
N ILE A 168 -14.76 -8.71 5.33
CA ILE A 168 -13.81 -8.13 6.28
C ILE A 168 -13.69 -6.63 6.09
N VAL A 169 -13.90 -5.90 7.18
CA VAL A 169 -13.65 -4.47 7.29
C VAL A 169 -12.43 -4.28 8.18
N LEU A 170 -11.30 -3.95 7.58
CA LEU A 170 -10.05 -3.71 8.30
C LEU A 170 -9.40 -2.44 7.77
N ALA A 171 -9.05 -1.52 8.66
CA ALA A 171 -8.33 -0.30 8.30
C ALA A 171 -7.03 -0.56 7.52
N THR A 172 -6.58 0.46 6.78
CA THR A 172 -5.27 0.41 6.12
C THR A 172 -4.17 0.22 7.16
N GLY A 173 -3.25 -0.71 6.89
CA GLY A 173 -2.17 -1.07 7.81
C GLY A 173 -2.48 -2.22 8.78
N LEU A 174 -3.73 -2.71 8.82
CA LEU A 174 -4.12 -3.90 9.60
C LEU A 174 -3.90 -5.24 8.87
N GLY A 175 -3.35 -5.22 7.65
CA GLY A 175 -2.97 -6.43 6.92
C GLY A 175 -4.12 -7.19 6.25
N LYS A 176 -5.12 -6.49 5.69
CA LYS A 176 -6.24 -7.07 4.90
C LYS A 176 -5.81 -8.20 3.96
N THR A 177 -4.86 -7.88 3.08
CA THR A 177 -4.40 -8.81 2.05
C THR A 177 -3.72 -10.04 2.65
N PHE A 178 -3.01 -9.87 3.76
CA PHE A 178 -2.35 -10.98 4.46
C PHE A 178 -3.38 -11.90 5.14
N VAL A 179 -4.45 -11.34 5.73
CA VAL A 179 -5.59 -12.11 6.26
C VAL A 179 -6.25 -12.93 5.14
N ALA A 180 -6.52 -12.34 3.98
CA ALA A 180 -7.12 -13.08 2.87
C ALA A 180 -6.20 -14.14 2.27
N ALA A 181 -4.90 -13.88 2.17
CA ALA A 181 -3.93 -14.86 1.73
C ALA A 181 -3.83 -16.05 2.70
N GLU A 182 -3.91 -15.81 4.01
CA GLU A 182 -3.87 -16.87 5.02
C GLU A 182 -5.19 -17.65 5.06
N PHE A 183 -6.32 -16.96 4.97
CA PHE A 183 -7.62 -17.61 4.77
C PHE A 183 -7.60 -18.52 3.55
N HIS A 184 -7.10 -18.04 2.41
CA HIS A 184 -6.92 -18.86 1.21
C HIS A 184 -6.01 -20.07 1.46
N ARG A 185 -4.90 -19.91 2.19
CA ARG A 185 -4.00 -21.03 2.55
C ARG A 185 -4.74 -22.09 3.38
N ARG A 186 -5.49 -21.70 4.41
CA ARG A 186 -6.27 -22.62 5.26
C ARG A 186 -7.45 -23.24 4.51
N ALA A 187 -8.18 -22.46 3.72
CA ALA A 187 -9.30 -22.91 2.90
C ALA A 187 -8.87 -23.98 1.88
N ARG A 188 -7.68 -23.86 1.29
CA ARG A 188 -7.13 -24.90 0.39
C ARG A 188 -6.82 -26.22 1.08
N VAL A 189 -6.58 -26.26 2.38
CA VAL A 189 -6.45 -27.53 3.12
C VAL A 189 -7.80 -28.27 3.12
N LEU A 190 -8.91 -27.54 3.28
CA LEU A 190 -10.27 -28.09 3.25
C LEU A 190 -10.77 -28.36 1.83
N ARG A 191 -10.36 -27.54 0.86
CA ARG A 191 -10.76 -27.61 -0.55
C ARG A 191 -9.53 -27.63 -1.46
N PRO A 192 -8.75 -28.73 -1.53
CA PRO A 192 -7.47 -28.77 -2.26
C PRO A 192 -7.54 -28.51 -3.77
N ARG A 193 -8.72 -28.68 -4.38
CA ARG A 193 -8.95 -28.42 -5.81
C ARG A 193 -9.56 -27.04 -6.08
N ALA A 194 -9.90 -26.27 -5.05
CA ALA A 194 -10.53 -24.97 -5.23
C ALA A 194 -9.50 -23.94 -5.68
N ARG A 195 -9.62 -23.50 -6.94
CA ARG A 195 -8.88 -22.36 -7.48
C ARG A 195 -9.42 -21.05 -6.92
N THR A 196 -8.57 -20.04 -6.87
CA THR A 196 -8.92 -18.72 -6.33
C THR A 196 -8.76 -17.62 -7.38
N LEU A 197 -9.80 -16.80 -7.54
CA LEU A 197 -9.76 -15.57 -8.32
C LEU A 197 -9.72 -14.37 -7.37
N VAL A 198 -8.68 -13.56 -7.45
CA VAL A 198 -8.52 -12.34 -6.65
C VAL A 198 -8.73 -11.13 -7.55
N LEU A 199 -9.76 -10.35 -7.29
CA LEU A 199 -10.20 -9.22 -8.10
C LEU A 199 -9.81 -7.89 -7.46
N ALA A 200 -9.33 -6.98 -8.30
CA ALA A 200 -9.15 -5.57 -7.98
C ALA A 200 -9.54 -4.67 -9.17
N HIS A 201 -9.61 -3.37 -8.95
CA HIS A 201 -10.06 -2.39 -9.95
C HIS A 201 -8.92 -1.76 -10.78
N ARG A 202 -7.64 -2.01 -10.44
CA ARG A 202 -6.47 -1.43 -11.13
C ARG A 202 -5.32 -2.43 -11.26
N ASN A 203 -4.52 -2.27 -12.32
CA ASN A 203 -3.41 -3.17 -12.64
C ASN A 203 -2.37 -3.19 -11.52
N GLU A 204 -2.05 -2.04 -10.93
CA GLU A 204 -1.04 -1.89 -9.89
C GLU A 204 -1.44 -2.63 -8.61
N LEU A 205 -2.73 -2.56 -8.26
CA LEU A 205 -3.28 -3.29 -7.10
C LEU A 205 -3.22 -4.80 -7.32
N VAL A 206 -3.52 -5.28 -8.53
CA VAL A 206 -3.40 -6.70 -8.89
C VAL A 206 -1.98 -7.22 -8.66
N TYR A 207 -0.95 -6.48 -9.09
CA TYR A 207 0.45 -6.86 -8.85
C TYR A 207 0.82 -6.82 -7.36
N GLN A 208 0.29 -5.86 -6.61
CA GLN A 208 0.51 -5.79 -5.16
C GLN A 208 -0.14 -6.96 -4.42
N LEU A 209 -1.38 -7.33 -4.79
CA LEU A 209 -2.09 -8.47 -4.22
C LEU A 209 -1.36 -9.78 -4.52
N GLU A 210 -0.88 -9.98 -5.75
CA GLU A 210 -0.07 -11.14 -6.11
C GLU A 210 1.17 -11.27 -5.21
N ARG A 211 1.95 -10.20 -5.09
CA ARG A 211 3.17 -10.16 -4.26
C ARG A 211 2.86 -10.44 -2.78
N ALA A 212 1.76 -9.90 -2.26
CA ALA A 212 1.35 -10.07 -0.87
C ALA A 212 0.91 -11.51 -0.55
N PHE A 213 0.44 -12.27 -1.54
CA PHE A 213 0.08 -13.68 -1.36
C PHE A 213 1.30 -14.60 -1.33
N TRP A 214 2.39 -14.28 -2.03
CA TRP A 214 3.55 -15.18 -2.20
C TRP A 214 4.10 -15.80 -0.91
N PRO A 215 4.24 -15.07 0.22
CA PRO A 215 4.74 -15.68 1.46
C PRO A 215 3.88 -16.83 1.98
N LEU A 216 2.61 -16.88 1.60
CA LEU A 216 1.62 -17.85 2.05
C LEU A 216 1.31 -18.94 1.00
N LEU A 217 1.95 -18.86 -0.17
CA LEU A 217 1.84 -19.85 -1.23
C LEU A 217 2.99 -20.86 -1.16
N PRO A 218 2.70 -22.17 -1.31
CA PRO A 218 3.75 -23.17 -1.44
C PRO A 218 4.47 -23.08 -2.79
N ALA A 219 5.62 -23.72 -2.90
CA ALA A 219 6.38 -23.76 -4.15
C ALA A 219 5.64 -24.49 -5.28
N SER A 220 4.70 -25.38 -4.96
CA SER A 220 3.83 -26.05 -5.93
C SER A 220 2.63 -25.22 -6.42
N ALA A 221 2.34 -24.06 -5.83
CA ALA A 221 1.21 -23.23 -6.26
C ALA A 221 1.56 -22.38 -7.48
N ALA A 222 0.85 -22.53 -8.58
CA ALA A 222 0.96 -21.70 -9.77
C ALA A 222 0.11 -20.42 -9.61
N THR A 223 0.72 -19.27 -9.92
CA THR A 223 0.04 -17.96 -9.91
C THR A 223 0.09 -17.33 -11.30
N GLY A 224 -0.94 -16.57 -11.65
CA GLY A 224 -0.92 -15.75 -12.85
C GLY A 224 -1.74 -14.48 -12.71
N VAL A 225 -1.52 -13.56 -13.65
CA VAL A 225 -2.17 -12.26 -13.70
C VAL A 225 -3.05 -12.16 -14.93
N TRP A 226 -4.22 -11.55 -14.77
CA TRP A 226 -5.12 -11.22 -15.87
C TRP A 226 -5.59 -9.77 -15.79
N ASN A 227 -5.04 -8.92 -16.64
CA ASN A 227 -5.31 -7.49 -16.62
C ASN A 227 -5.28 -6.86 -18.03
N GLY A 228 -5.17 -5.54 -18.12
CA GLY A 228 -5.14 -4.83 -19.40
C GLY A 228 -4.00 -5.27 -20.34
N TYR A 229 -2.89 -5.74 -19.78
CA TYR A 229 -1.65 -6.12 -20.48
C TYR A 229 -1.47 -7.63 -20.63
N GLU A 230 -1.93 -8.41 -19.65
CA GLU A 230 -1.75 -9.86 -19.60
C GLU A 230 -3.11 -10.54 -19.70
N ARG A 231 -3.29 -11.36 -20.74
CA ARG A 231 -4.58 -12.00 -21.04
C ARG A 231 -4.33 -13.49 -21.30
N PRO A 232 -4.10 -14.28 -20.23
CA PRO A 232 -3.95 -15.72 -20.38
C PRO A 232 -5.15 -16.31 -21.13
N ASP A 233 -4.93 -17.31 -21.96
CA ASP A 233 -5.99 -18.07 -22.62
C ASP A 233 -6.64 -19.06 -21.64
N ARG A 234 -7.57 -19.89 -22.14
CA ARG A 234 -8.34 -20.79 -21.28
C ARG A 234 -7.44 -21.88 -20.67
N ASP A 235 -6.59 -22.49 -21.48
CA ASP A 235 -5.70 -23.58 -21.06
C ASP A 235 -4.67 -23.07 -20.03
N ALA A 236 -4.13 -21.87 -20.24
CA ALA A 236 -3.27 -21.20 -19.30
C ALA A 236 -3.97 -20.96 -17.95
N LEU A 237 -5.20 -20.43 -17.98
CA LEU A 237 -5.98 -20.22 -16.76
C LEU A 237 -6.29 -21.54 -16.04
N ASP A 238 -6.52 -22.62 -16.79
CA ASP A 238 -6.85 -23.90 -16.20
C ASP A 238 -5.70 -24.53 -15.41
N ASP A 239 -4.45 -24.18 -15.77
CA ASP A 239 -3.24 -24.59 -15.07
C ASP A 239 -2.93 -23.73 -13.82
N LEU A 240 -3.63 -22.62 -13.56
CA LEU A 240 -3.32 -21.73 -12.43
C LEU A 240 -4.12 -22.05 -11.16
N ASP A 241 -3.45 -22.05 -10.00
CA ASP A 241 -4.11 -22.25 -8.70
C ASP A 241 -4.71 -20.95 -8.16
N VAL A 242 -4.04 -19.82 -8.44
CA VAL A 242 -4.48 -18.47 -8.04
C VAL A 242 -4.32 -17.50 -9.20
N VAL A 243 -5.40 -16.82 -9.56
CA VAL A 243 -5.43 -15.81 -10.61
C VAL A 243 -5.70 -14.44 -9.98
N PHE A 244 -4.81 -13.49 -10.17
CA PHE A 244 -4.99 -12.10 -9.75
C PHE A 244 -5.43 -11.27 -10.95
N ALA A 245 -6.58 -10.62 -10.89
CA ALA A 245 -7.19 -10.04 -12.06
C ALA A 245 -7.82 -8.67 -11.85
N CYS A 246 -7.75 -7.85 -12.91
CA CYS A 246 -8.56 -6.63 -13.00
C CYS A 246 -9.98 -7.02 -13.39
N VAL A 247 -10.96 -6.58 -12.60
CA VAL A 247 -12.38 -6.92 -12.83
C VAL A 247 -12.83 -6.59 -14.26
N ASP A 248 -12.40 -5.44 -14.81
CA ASP A 248 -12.78 -5.03 -16.16
C ASP A 248 -12.26 -5.99 -17.23
N SER A 249 -11.04 -6.52 -17.06
CA SER A 249 -10.44 -7.46 -18.03
C SER A 249 -11.16 -8.80 -18.05
N VAL A 250 -11.57 -9.29 -16.87
CA VAL A 250 -12.39 -10.50 -16.74
C VAL A 250 -13.79 -10.26 -17.29
N ALA A 251 -14.41 -9.14 -16.92
CA ALA A 251 -15.76 -8.78 -17.36
C ALA A 251 -15.84 -8.64 -18.89
N THR A 252 -14.82 -8.06 -19.54
CA THR A 252 -14.76 -8.00 -21.02
C THR A 252 -14.79 -9.40 -21.64
N ALA A 253 -14.04 -10.36 -21.10
CA ALA A 253 -14.04 -11.72 -21.61
C ALA A 253 -15.38 -12.43 -21.38
N VAL A 254 -15.97 -12.31 -20.19
CA VAL A 254 -17.30 -12.88 -19.91
C VAL A 254 -18.33 -12.31 -20.88
N LYS A 255 -18.35 -10.99 -21.08
CA LYS A 255 -19.27 -10.31 -22.00
C LYS A 255 -19.05 -10.68 -23.46
N SER A 256 -17.84 -11.09 -23.84
CA SER A 256 -17.55 -11.63 -25.18
C SER A 256 -17.89 -13.12 -25.33
N GLY A 257 -18.53 -13.74 -24.34
CA GLY A 257 -18.90 -15.16 -24.35
C GLY A 257 -17.74 -16.11 -24.04
N ARG A 258 -16.61 -15.60 -23.54
CA ARG A 258 -15.50 -16.45 -23.08
C ARG A 258 -15.82 -16.92 -21.66
N GLY A 259 -16.23 -18.18 -21.56
CA GLY A 259 -16.52 -18.82 -20.27
C GLY A 259 -15.30 -18.84 -19.35
N LEU A 260 -15.56 -18.66 -18.06
CA LEU A 260 -14.52 -18.70 -17.03
C LEU A 260 -14.21 -20.14 -16.59
N PRO A 261 -12.98 -20.43 -16.18
CA PRO A 261 -12.68 -21.66 -15.46
C PRO A 261 -13.39 -21.65 -14.10
N GLU A 262 -13.67 -22.83 -13.55
CA GLU A 262 -14.28 -22.95 -12.22
C GLU A 262 -13.34 -22.40 -11.13
N PHE A 263 -13.82 -21.42 -10.37
CA PHE A 263 -13.16 -20.90 -9.18
C PHE A 263 -14.01 -21.24 -7.95
N GLY A 264 -13.40 -21.85 -6.94
CA GLY A 264 -14.10 -22.17 -5.68
C GLY A 264 -14.10 -21.03 -4.67
N LEU A 265 -13.23 -20.04 -4.87
CA LEU A 265 -13.08 -18.85 -4.03
C LEU A 265 -12.87 -17.62 -4.91
N VAL A 266 -13.65 -16.58 -4.66
CA VAL A 266 -13.49 -15.25 -5.24
C VAL A 266 -13.18 -14.27 -4.12
N VAL A 267 -12.06 -13.57 -4.22
CA VAL A 267 -11.67 -12.52 -3.28
C VAL A 267 -11.79 -11.17 -4.00
N VAL A 268 -12.49 -10.21 -3.42
CA VAL A 268 -12.63 -8.85 -3.97
C VAL A 268 -11.98 -7.85 -3.03
N ASP A 269 -10.87 -7.25 -3.47
CA ASP A 269 -10.25 -6.12 -2.78
C ASP A 269 -10.99 -4.82 -3.11
N GLU A 270 -11.08 -3.93 -2.12
CA GLU A 270 -11.87 -2.70 -2.17
C GLU A 270 -13.32 -2.98 -2.63
N CYS A 271 -13.96 -3.97 -1.98
CA CYS A 271 -15.30 -4.45 -2.32
C CYS A 271 -16.41 -3.40 -2.18
N HIS A 272 -16.11 -2.22 -1.65
CA HIS A 272 -17.00 -1.05 -1.74
C HIS A 272 -17.29 -0.64 -3.20
N HIS A 273 -16.50 -1.12 -4.16
CA HIS A 273 -16.77 -0.98 -5.60
C HIS A 273 -17.77 -2.01 -6.17
N LEU A 274 -18.30 -2.95 -5.37
CA LEU A 274 -19.31 -3.91 -5.85
C LEU A 274 -20.60 -3.24 -6.34
N GLY A 275 -21.30 -3.90 -7.27
CA GLY A 275 -22.51 -3.37 -7.92
C GLY A 275 -22.24 -2.48 -9.13
N THR A 276 -21.04 -2.57 -9.72
CA THR A 276 -20.81 -2.12 -11.09
C THR A 276 -21.11 -3.24 -12.08
N THR A 277 -21.42 -2.86 -13.32
CA THR A 277 -21.69 -3.81 -14.42
C THR A 277 -20.51 -4.72 -14.75
N ALA A 278 -19.30 -4.40 -14.29
CA ALA A 278 -18.13 -5.27 -14.42
C ALA A 278 -18.15 -6.36 -13.35
N TYR A 279 -18.33 -6.00 -12.08
CA TYR A 279 -18.44 -6.97 -10.99
C TYR A 279 -19.65 -7.89 -11.18
N ASP A 280 -20.82 -7.36 -11.52
CA ASP A 280 -22.03 -8.15 -11.67
C ASP A 280 -21.88 -9.23 -12.77
N ALA A 281 -21.19 -8.91 -13.87
CA ALA A 281 -20.92 -9.88 -14.94
C ALA A 281 -19.99 -11.01 -14.48
N VAL A 282 -18.91 -10.69 -13.76
CA VAL A 282 -17.94 -11.69 -13.28
C VAL A 282 -18.54 -12.55 -12.16
N LEU A 283 -19.20 -11.92 -11.18
CA LEU A 283 -19.80 -12.65 -10.06
C LEU A 283 -20.97 -13.52 -10.51
N GLY A 284 -21.78 -13.05 -11.47
CA GLY A 284 -22.87 -13.82 -12.07
C GLY A 284 -22.38 -15.07 -12.80
N GLU A 285 -21.33 -14.95 -13.64
CA GLU A 285 -20.72 -16.09 -14.34
C GLU A 285 -20.17 -17.15 -13.39
N LEU A 286 -19.68 -16.74 -12.22
CA LEU A 286 -19.11 -17.63 -11.20
C LEU A 286 -20.14 -18.11 -10.15
N SER A 287 -21.40 -17.68 -10.27
CA SER A 287 -22.43 -17.82 -9.23
C SER A 287 -21.89 -17.50 -7.83
N ALA A 288 -21.06 -16.46 -7.73
CA ALA A 288 -20.34 -16.10 -6.52
C ALA A 288 -21.31 -15.56 -5.47
N ALA A 289 -21.21 -16.05 -4.24
CA ALA A 289 -22.20 -15.87 -3.17
C ALA A 289 -23.58 -16.51 -3.44
N ASP A 290 -23.77 -17.22 -4.56
CA ASP A 290 -25.04 -17.86 -4.93
C ASP A 290 -24.86 -19.33 -5.35
N GLY A 291 -24.25 -20.13 -4.47
CA GLY A 291 -24.12 -21.59 -4.65
C GLY A 291 -22.96 -22.04 -5.56
N GLY A 292 -22.25 -21.12 -6.20
CA GLY A 292 -20.98 -21.37 -6.89
C GLY A 292 -19.79 -21.04 -5.99
N ALA A 293 -19.01 -20.02 -6.37
CA ALA A 293 -17.81 -19.63 -5.62
C ALA A 293 -18.14 -18.98 -4.26
N PHE A 294 -17.34 -19.29 -3.24
CA PHE A 294 -17.39 -18.52 -1.99
C PHE A 294 -16.86 -17.10 -2.23
N LEU A 295 -17.58 -16.07 -1.80
CA LEU A 295 -17.19 -14.67 -2.02
C LEU A 295 -16.60 -14.04 -0.74
N LEU A 296 -15.31 -13.68 -0.78
CA LEU A 296 -14.68 -12.86 0.26
C LEU A 296 -14.57 -11.41 -0.19
N GLY A 297 -15.28 -10.50 0.47
CA GLY A 297 -15.12 -9.05 0.29
C GLY A 297 -14.15 -8.47 1.31
N MET A 298 -13.25 -7.58 0.87
CA MET A 298 -12.35 -6.84 1.75
C MET A 298 -12.44 -5.35 1.49
N THR A 299 -12.51 -4.54 2.54
CA THR A 299 -12.47 -3.07 2.41
C THR A 299 -11.90 -2.39 3.65
N ALA A 300 -11.27 -1.23 3.48
CA ALA A 300 -10.95 -0.34 4.60
C ALA A 300 -12.14 0.52 5.03
N THR A 301 -13.06 0.76 4.09
CA THR A 301 -14.18 1.68 4.22
C THR A 301 -15.42 1.01 3.65
N PRO A 302 -16.36 0.53 4.47
CA PRO A 302 -17.60 -0.07 3.96
C PRO A 302 -18.54 0.99 3.38
N TRP A 303 -18.33 2.26 3.70
CA TRP A 303 -19.10 3.38 3.18
C TRP A 303 -18.89 3.59 1.68
N ARG A 304 -19.98 3.90 0.97
CA ARG A 304 -19.98 4.16 -0.46
C ARG A 304 -20.49 5.58 -0.75
N PRO A 305 -19.82 6.34 -1.66
CA PRO A 305 -20.27 7.67 -2.05
C PRO A 305 -21.68 7.73 -2.64
N ASP A 306 -22.13 6.63 -3.25
CA ASP A 306 -23.45 6.51 -3.87
C ASP A 306 -24.55 6.07 -2.89
N GLY A 307 -24.23 5.89 -1.59
CA GLY A 307 -25.18 5.48 -0.54
C GLY A 307 -25.70 4.04 -0.67
N LYS A 308 -25.25 3.27 -1.68
CA LYS A 308 -25.67 1.88 -1.85
C LYS A 308 -25.03 0.99 -0.79
N SER A 309 -25.72 -0.08 -0.42
CA SER A 309 -25.28 -1.00 0.62
C SER A 309 -24.55 -2.22 0.04
N LEU A 310 -23.59 -2.77 0.80
CA LEU A 310 -22.97 -4.06 0.51
C LEU A 310 -23.82 -5.26 0.96
N ARG A 311 -24.98 -5.01 1.59
CA ARG A 311 -25.92 -6.02 2.08
C ARG A 311 -26.44 -6.98 1.01
N THR A 312 -26.38 -6.61 -0.26
CA THR A 312 -26.72 -7.50 -1.38
C THR A 312 -25.80 -8.72 -1.46
N TRP A 313 -24.55 -8.59 -1.01
CA TRP A 313 -23.55 -9.66 -1.08
C TRP A 313 -23.15 -10.20 0.29
N PHE A 314 -23.27 -9.40 1.35
CA PHE A 314 -22.79 -9.75 2.69
C PHE A 314 -23.78 -9.32 3.77
N ASP A 315 -24.18 -10.24 4.65
CA ASP A 315 -25.15 -9.95 5.71
C ASP A 315 -24.59 -8.98 6.77
N TYR A 316 -23.37 -9.27 7.24
CA TYR A 316 -22.62 -8.48 8.22
C TYR A 316 -21.10 -8.61 7.99
N PRO A 317 -20.30 -7.64 8.48
CA PRO A 317 -18.85 -7.80 8.53
C PRO A 317 -18.50 -8.85 9.59
N VAL A 318 -17.88 -9.95 9.16
CA VAL A 318 -17.37 -11.03 10.02
C VAL A 318 -16.27 -10.50 10.95
N VAL A 319 -15.58 -9.45 10.48
CA VAL A 319 -14.55 -8.72 11.21
C VAL A 319 -14.70 -7.25 10.90
N ASP A 320 -14.74 -6.42 11.94
CA ASP A 320 -14.79 -4.96 11.82
C ASP A 320 -13.78 -4.31 12.78
N VAL A 321 -12.64 -3.92 12.21
CA VAL A 321 -11.57 -3.19 12.90
C VAL A 321 -11.21 -1.96 12.07
N ASP A 322 -11.84 -0.84 12.39
CA ASP A 322 -11.49 0.45 11.82
C ASP A 322 -10.19 1.02 12.40
N MET A 323 -9.81 2.23 11.97
CA MET A 323 -8.56 2.86 12.41
C MET A 323 -8.59 3.19 13.91
N VAL A 324 -9.72 3.68 14.41
CA VAL A 324 -9.86 4.11 15.82
C VAL A 324 -9.74 2.90 16.72
N ARG A 325 -10.48 1.84 16.44
CA ARG A 325 -10.40 0.56 17.14
C ARG A 325 -9.02 -0.06 17.01
N GLY A 326 -8.42 -0.01 15.81
CA GLY A 326 -7.07 -0.50 15.59
C GLY A 326 -6.00 0.21 16.42
N LEU A 327 -6.10 1.54 16.57
CA LEU A 327 -5.23 2.34 17.46
C LEU A 327 -5.51 2.03 18.94
N ARG A 328 -6.78 1.95 19.32
CA ARG A 328 -7.21 1.71 20.71
C ARG A 328 -6.78 0.34 21.22
N ASP A 329 -6.92 -0.69 20.40
CA ASP A 329 -6.63 -2.08 20.75
C ASP A 329 -5.13 -2.42 20.54
N GLY A 330 -4.29 -1.43 20.21
CA GLY A 330 -2.85 -1.61 19.99
C GLY A 330 -2.50 -2.44 18.76
N HIS A 331 -3.42 -2.53 17.79
CA HIS A 331 -3.24 -3.25 16.53
C HIS A 331 -2.55 -2.41 15.44
N LEU A 332 -2.50 -1.10 15.65
CA LEU A 332 -1.75 -0.11 14.88
C LEU A 332 -0.69 0.53 15.78
N ALA A 333 0.37 1.07 15.16
CA ALA A 333 1.38 1.83 15.88
C ALA A 333 0.75 3.05 16.58
N ASN A 334 1.22 3.36 17.78
CA ASN A 334 0.80 4.57 18.48
C ASN A 334 1.00 5.79 17.60
N VAL A 335 0.02 6.68 17.55
CA VAL A 335 0.11 7.93 16.78
C VAL A 335 0.45 9.08 17.72
N ASP A 336 1.47 9.86 17.37
CA ASP A 336 1.76 11.17 17.96
C ASP A 336 1.49 12.22 16.89
N TYR A 337 0.25 12.66 16.84
CA TYR A 337 -0.24 13.58 15.82
C TYR A 337 -0.06 15.03 16.29
N ARG A 338 0.71 15.81 15.57
CA ARG A 338 1.04 17.20 15.90
C ARG A 338 0.48 18.11 14.81
N MET A 339 -0.58 18.83 15.14
CA MET A 339 -1.18 19.85 14.27
C MET A 339 -0.53 21.18 14.58
N PHE A 340 0.15 21.77 13.61
CA PHE A 340 0.79 23.06 13.77
C PHE A 340 -0.17 24.17 13.35
N THR A 341 -0.41 25.09 14.28
CA THR A 341 -1.32 26.22 14.14
C THR A 341 -0.58 27.54 13.90
N ASP A 342 0.74 27.50 13.69
CA ASP A 342 1.56 28.71 13.52
C ASP A 342 1.21 29.52 12.27
N ASN A 343 0.60 28.88 11.29
CA ASN A 343 0.13 29.52 10.07
C ASN A 343 -1.30 30.09 10.18
N ILE A 344 -1.93 30.03 11.37
CA ILE A 344 -3.25 30.60 11.61
C ILE A 344 -3.12 32.03 12.13
N ASP A 345 -3.73 32.96 11.41
CA ASP A 345 -4.01 34.31 11.89
C ASP A 345 -5.27 34.26 12.77
N TRP A 346 -5.06 34.05 14.07
CA TRP A 346 -6.12 33.98 15.07
C TRP A 346 -6.93 35.27 15.17
N ASP A 347 -6.30 36.42 14.91
CA ASP A 347 -6.97 37.72 14.95
C ASP A 347 -7.91 37.88 13.74
N ALA A 348 -7.47 37.47 12.55
CA ALA A 348 -8.33 37.44 11.36
C ALA A 348 -9.49 36.44 11.49
N LEU A 349 -9.26 35.28 12.12
CA LEU A 349 -10.29 34.28 12.38
C LEU A 349 -11.34 34.81 13.38
N ALA A 350 -10.91 35.44 14.47
CA ALA A 350 -11.80 36.08 15.44
C ALA A 350 -12.59 37.25 14.83
N ALA A 351 -11.97 38.06 13.97
CA ALA A 351 -12.65 39.15 13.28
C ALA A 351 -13.69 38.67 12.26
N GLY A 352 -13.47 37.54 11.61
CA GLY A 352 -14.43 36.89 10.71
C GLY A 352 -15.67 36.34 11.41
N LEU A 353 -15.61 36.18 12.74
CA LEU A 353 -16.71 35.73 13.60
C LEU A 353 -17.51 36.85 14.26
N ALA A 354 -17.11 38.10 14.09
CA ALA A 354 -17.86 39.23 14.64
C ALA A 354 -19.26 39.27 14.01
N GLU A 355 -20.30 39.51 14.83
CA GLU A 355 -21.73 39.58 14.40
C GLU A 355 -21.99 40.54 13.21
N THR A 356 -21.05 41.44 12.94
CA THR A 356 -21.09 42.42 11.84
C THR A 356 -20.49 41.94 10.51
N ALA A 357 -19.91 40.73 10.45
CA ALA A 357 -19.26 40.19 9.26
C ALA A 357 -20.24 39.39 8.38
N PRO A 358 -20.16 39.48 7.03
CA PRO A 358 -20.98 38.65 6.15
C PRO A 358 -20.62 37.16 6.31
N ALA A 359 -21.61 36.26 6.20
CA ALA A 359 -21.40 34.80 6.26
C ALA A 359 -20.27 34.36 5.31
N LEU A 360 -19.12 34.00 5.88
CA LEU A 360 -17.94 33.62 5.11
C LEU A 360 -18.00 32.14 4.75
N THR A 361 -17.97 31.82 3.45
CA THR A 361 -17.84 30.42 3.02
C THR A 361 -16.49 29.82 3.46
N PRO A 362 -16.39 28.50 3.71
CA PRO A 362 -15.13 27.85 4.08
C PRO A 362 -13.96 28.13 3.11
N ARG A 363 -14.27 28.35 1.82
CA ARG A 363 -13.27 28.75 0.80
C ARG A 363 -12.77 30.19 0.97
N GLY A 364 -13.64 31.10 1.42
CA GLY A 364 -13.29 32.48 1.71
C GLY A 364 -12.39 32.59 2.94
N ILE A 365 -12.73 31.84 4.00
CA ILE A 365 -11.98 31.80 5.27
C ILE A 365 -10.56 31.25 5.06
N ASN A 366 -10.44 30.11 4.37
CA ASN A 366 -9.12 29.51 4.09
C ASN A 366 -8.17 30.46 3.32
N ARG A 367 -8.67 31.44 2.56
CA ARG A 367 -7.81 32.39 1.82
C ARG A 367 -7.36 33.57 2.69
N THR A 368 -8.07 33.86 3.76
CA THR A 368 -7.89 35.10 4.55
C THR A 368 -7.17 34.84 5.88
N VAL A 369 -7.21 33.62 6.41
CA VAL A 369 -6.73 33.28 7.76
C VAL A 369 -5.32 32.66 7.77
N PHE A 370 -4.73 32.33 6.61
CA PHE A 370 -3.48 31.54 6.59
C PHE A 370 -2.29 32.26 5.96
N ILE A 371 -1.15 32.22 6.66
CA ILE A 371 0.11 32.89 6.29
C ILE A 371 0.95 32.00 5.36
N ASP A 372 1.62 32.61 4.37
CA ASP A 372 2.50 31.92 3.42
C ASP A 372 3.77 31.31 4.06
N GLU A 373 4.15 30.15 3.50
CA GLU A 373 5.20 29.15 3.79
C GLU A 373 6.34 29.45 4.80
N TRP A 374 6.50 28.56 5.79
CA TRP A 374 7.71 28.42 6.64
C TRP A 374 8.39 27.06 6.42
N ASP A 375 8.96 26.83 5.23
CA ASP A 375 9.71 25.59 4.94
C ASP A 375 10.81 25.33 5.98
N ASP A 376 11.50 26.38 6.47
CA ASP A 376 12.56 26.24 7.48
C ASP A 376 12.03 25.72 8.82
N ALA A 377 10.93 26.27 9.35
CA ALA A 377 10.35 25.72 10.58
C ALA A 377 9.84 24.29 10.39
N VAL A 378 9.35 23.94 9.21
CA VAL A 378 8.94 22.55 8.92
C VAL A 378 10.15 21.62 8.98
N VAL A 379 11.26 22.01 8.37
CA VAL A 379 12.51 21.21 8.35
C VAL A 379 13.07 21.07 9.76
N ASP A 380 13.08 22.13 10.57
CA ASP A 380 13.53 22.09 11.96
C ASP A 380 12.67 21.12 12.80
N ARG A 381 11.35 21.21 12.69
CA ARG A 381 10.40 20.30 13.38
C ARG A 381 10.53 18.86 12.92
N LEU A 382 10.82 18.67 11.64
CA LEU A 382 11.10 17.37 11.06
C LEU A 382 12.42 16.80 11.61
N ALA A 383 13.46 17.62 11.78
CA ALA A 383 14.72 17.23 12.40
C ALA A 383 14.53 16.84 13.88
N ASP A 384 13.71 17.59 14.63
CA ASP A 384 13.35 17.24 16.00
C ASP A 384 12.62 15.89 16.05
N ALA A 385 11.58 15.71 15.22
CA ALA A 385 10.85 14.45 15.13
C ALA A 385 11.74 13.28 14.68
N TRP A 386 12.73 13.54 13.83
CA TRP A 386 13.73 12.58 13.39
C TRP A 386 14.60 12.09 14.55
N ALA A 387 15.07 13.01 15.39
CA ALA A 387 15.89 12.70 16.57
C ALA A 387 15.12 11.91 17.65
N GLU A 388 13.79 12.01 17.71
CA GLU A 388 12.95 11.23 18.62
C GLU A 388 12.84 9.74 18.26
N GLN A 389 13.18 9.35 17.03
CA GLN A 389 12.99 7.99 16.52
C GLN A 389 14.31 7.21 16.51
N LYS A 390 14.26 5.92 16.86
CA LYS A 390 15.45 5.04 16.83
C LYS A 390 15.91 4.69 15.42
N ASN A 391 14.97 4.44 14.51
CA ASN A 391 15.21 4.07 13.11
C ASN A 391 14.30 4.91 12.19
N PRO A 392 14.55 6.22 12.07
CA PRO A 392 13.64 7.13 11.37
C PRO A 392 13.55 6.86 9.86
N ARG A 393 12.32 6.90 9.36
CA ARG A 393 11.94 6.86 7.95
C ARG A 393 10.75 7.78 7.75
N GLY A 394 10.89 8.74 6.84
CA GLY A 394 9.93 9.83 6.66
C GLY A 394 9.34 9.93 5.26
N ILE A 395 8.10 10.38 5.17
CA ILE A 395 7.51 10.88 3.92
C ILE A 395 6.99 12.29 4.16
N VAL A 396 7.33 13.22 3.26
CA VAL A 396 6.77 14.57 3.22
C VAL A 396 5.83 14.69 2.02
N PHE A 397 4.55 14.87 2.27
CA PHE A 397 3.55 15.10 1.22
C PHE A 397 3.50 16.58 0.86
N CYS A 398 4.07 16.91 -0.30
CA CYS A 398 4.23 18.29 -0.80
C CYS A 398 3.12 18.65 -1.80
N GLY A 399 2.85 19.94 -1.95
CA GLY A 399 1.82 20.46 -2.88
C GLY A 399 2.23 20.39 -4.35
N THR A 400 3.48 20.74 -4.65
CA THR A 400 4.04 20.83 -6.01
C THR A 400 5.43 20.19 -6.07
N ILE A 401 5.91 19.91 -7.29
CA ILE A 401 7.26 19.33 -7.50
C ILE A 401 8.35 20.31 -7.05
N ASP A 402 8.22 21.60 -7.39
CA ASP A 402 9.14 22.63 -6.96
C ASP A 402 9.22 22.73 -5.43
N HIS A 403 8.08 22.58 -4.75
CA HIS A 403 8.03 22.55 -3.28
C HIS A 403 8.76 21.32 -2.72
N ALA A 404 8.55 20.15 -3.31
CA ALA A 404 9.25 18.93 -2.91
C ALA A 404 10.77 19.03 -3.13
N GLU A 405 11.22 19.64 -4.23
CA GLU A 405 12.64 19.89 -4.52
C GLU A 405 13.27 20.85 -3.50
N ARG A 406 12.58 21.96 -3.17
CA ARG A 406 13.02 22.88 -2.11
C ARG A 406 13.15 22.18 -0.76
N MET A 407 12.14 21.41 -0.38
CA MET A 407 12.11 20.69 0.89
C MET A 407 13.24 19.65 0.99
N ALA A 408 13.43 18.83 -0.04
CA ALA A 408 14.53 17.86 -0.08
C ALA A 408 15.90 18.56 -0.01
N GLY A 409 16.06 19.69 -0.72
CA GLY A 409 17.27 20.51 -0.66
C GLY A 409 17.57 21.04 0.74
N ARG A 410 16.57 21.58 1.45
CA ARG A 410 16.73 22.08 2.82
C ARG A 410 17.04 20.96 3.82
N ILE A 411 16.37 19.81 3.71
CA ILE A 411 16.64 18.63 4.56
C ILE A 411 18.10 18.17 4.38
N ASN A 412 18.54 18.04 3.13
CA ASN A 412 19.91 17.65 2.81
C ASN A 412 20.94 18.68 3.29
N ALA A 413 20.62 19.98 3.22
CA ALA A 413 21.49 21.06 3.69
C ALA A 413 21.64 21.05 5.23
N LEU A 414 20.57 20.74 5.97
CA LEU A 414 20.62 20.60 7.43
C LEU A 414 21.37 19.32 7.86
N GLY A 415 21.36 18.28 7.02
CA GLY A 415 22.28 17.15 7.12
C GLY A 415 21.92 16.08 8.16
N PHE A 416 20.73 16.13 8.76
CA PHE A 416 20.28 15.08 9.70
C PHE A 416 19.88 13.77 8.99
N THR A 417 19.61 13.83 7.68
CA THR A 417 19.30 12.67 6.84
C THR A 417 19.41 13.01 5.35
N SER A 418 19.40 11.97 4.50
CA SER A 418 19.28 12.11 3.05
C SER A 418 17.80 12.15 2.65
N ALA A 419 17.45 13.10 1.78
CA ALA A 419 16.12 13.26 1.21
C ALA A 419 16.14 13.27 -0.32
N GLU A 420 15.19 12.57 -0.93
CA GLU A 420 14.98 12.56 -2.38
C GLU A 420 13.51 12.84 -2.75
N VAL A 421 13.30 13.41 -3.94
CA VAL A 421 11.97 13.71 -4.46
C VAL A 421 11.42 12.51 -5.22
N ILE A 422 10.16 12.16 -4.96
CA ILE A 422 9.42 11.16 -5.73
C ILE A 422 8.15 11.77 -6.34
N ALA A 423 8.16 11.91 -7.67
CA ALA A 423 7.09 12.51 -8.45
C ALA A 423 6.88 11.77 -9.78
N SER A 424 5.72 11.97 -10.41
CA SER A 424 5.38 11.36 -11.70
C SER A 424 6.05 12.11 -12.86
N ARG A 425 6.35 13.39 -12.62
CA ARG A 425 7.00 14.32 -13.55
C ARG A 425 8.08 15.09 -12.80
N THR A 426 9.00 15.65 -13.57
CA THR A 426 9.99 16.66 -13.16
C THR A 426 9.34 18.03 -13.08
N ALA A 427 9.99 18.99 -12.43
CA ALA A 427 9.56 20.40 -12.40
C ALA A 427 9.31 20.97 -13.80
N GLN A 428 10.09 20.53 -14.79
CA GLN A 428 9.97 20.93 -16.19
C GLN A 428 8.87 20.16 -16.97
N GLY A 429 8.02 19.39 -16.28
CA GLY A 429 6.89 18.66 -16.85
C GLY A 429 7.23 17.35 -17.56
N LYS A 430 8.51 17.02 -17.70
CA LYS A 430 8.99 15.75 -18.30
C LYS A 430 8.72 14.59 -17.34
N ALA A 431 8.25 13.45 -17.84
CA ALA A 431 8.10 12.24 -17.02
C ALA A 431 9.43 11.86 -16.37
N VAL A 432 9.41 11.54 -15.08
CA VAL A 432 10.59 10.98 -14.39
C VAL A 432 10.83 9.59 -14.97
N ASP A 433 12.08 9.29 -15.34
CA ASP A 433 12.38 7.97 -15.89
C ASP A 433 12.20 6.88 -14.82
N ALA A 434 11.81 5.69 -15.28
CA ALA A 434 11.51 4.58 -14.39
C ALA A 434 12.73 4.15 -13.58
N ALA A 435 13.92 4.18 -14.19
CA ALA A 435 15.15 3.78 -13.54
C ALA A 435 15.48 4.62 -12.29
N THR A 436 15.35 5.94 -12.41
CA THR A 436 15.60 6.87 -11.32
C THR A 436 14.59 6.67 -10.20
N ARG A 437 13.31 6.52 -10.53
CA ARG A 437 12.26 6.26 -9.56
C ARG A 437 12.48 4.93 -8.80
N ASN A 438 12.84 3.87 -9.51
CA ASN A 438 13.08 2.55 -8.90
C ASN A 438 14.33 2.56 -8.03
N ARG A 439 15.39 3.26 -8.44
CA ARG A 439 16.57 3.51 -7.60
C ARG A 439 16.18 4.22 -6.30
N ILE A 440 15.44 5.33 -6.37
CA ILE A 440 15.01 6.10 -5.19
C ILE A 440 14.22 5.22 -4.22
N LEU A 441 13.30 4.40 -4.73
CA LEU A 441 12.52 3.48 -3.92
C LEU A 441 13.37 2.37 -3.29
N TRP A 442 14.41 1.90 -4.00
CA TRP A 442 15.36 0.92 -3.46
C TRP A 442 16.25 1.53 -2.37
N ASP A 443 16.78 2.73 -2.61
CA ASP A 443 17.58 3.51 -1.66
C ASP A 443 16.77 3.87 -0.41
N PHE A 444 15.48 4.13 -0.55
CA PHE A 444 14.59 4.34 0.59
C PHE A 444 14.32 3.04 1.37
N SER A 445 14.14 1.92 0.65
CA SER A 445 13.84 0.60 1.23
C SER A 445 15.01 0.04 2.05
N ASP A 446 16.25 0.21 1.58
CA ASP A 446 17.45 -0.22 2.31
C ASP A 446 17.99 0.84 3.28
N GLY A 447 17.46 2.07 3.19
CA GLY A 447 17.71 3.11 4.17
C GLY A 447 18.80 4.11 3.86
N ARG A 448 19.35 4.07 2.65
CA ARG A 448 20.29 5.09 2.15
C ARG A 448 19.62 6.46 2.00
N THR A 449 18.35 6.45 1.61
CA THR A 449 17.49 7.63 1.61
C THR A 449 16.56 7.54 2.82
N GLY A 450 16.61 8.54 3.70
CA GLY A 450 15.82 8.55 4.93
C GLY A 450 14.44 9.18 4.77
N ILE A 451 14.30 10.14 3.85
CA ILE A 451 13.06 10.87 3.62
C ILE A 451 12.70 10.92 2.12
N LEU A 452 11.44 10.65 1.81
CA LEU A 452 10.87 10.89 0.48
C LEU A 452 9.98 12.14 0.48
N CYS A 453 10.29 13.12 -0.36
CA CYS A 453 9.42 14.26 -0.64
C CYS A 453 8.51 13.92 -1.82
N ALA A 454 7.23 13.67 -1.55
CA ALA A 454 6.30 13.04 -2.47
C ALA A 454 5.24 13.99 -3.03
N VAL A 455 5.01 13.92 -4.35
CA VAL A 455 3.96 14.65 -5.06
C VAL A 455 3.16 13.69 -5.93
N ASP A 456 1.87 13.53 -5.61
CA ASP A 456 0.85 12.76 -6.37
C ASP A 456 1.15 11.29 -6.74
N VAL A 457 2.33 10.76 -6.42
CA VAL A 457 2.74 9.40 -6.77
C VAL A 457 2.33 8.37 -5.73
N LEU A 458 2.24 8.76 -4.46
CA LEU A 458 2.03 7.83 -3.35
C LEU A 458 0.55 7.58 -3.00
N ASN A 459 -0.37 8.09 -3.82
CA ASN A 459 -1.79 8.01 -3.53
C ASN A 459 -2.33 6.61 -3.85
N GLU A 460 -1.91 5.95 -4.94
CA GLU A 460 -2.36 4.59 -5.30
C GLU A 460 -1.28 3.85 -6.11
N GLY A 461 -1.09 2.54 -5.88
CA GLY A 461 -0.25 1.67 -6.74
C GLY A 461 1.26 1.62 -6.43
N VAL A 462 1.79 2.49 -5.56
CA VAL A 462 3.20 2.45 -5.14
C VAL A 462 3.34 1.78 -3.78
N ASP A 463 4.14 0.71 -3.75
CA ASP A 463 4.53 -0.01 -2.54
C ASP A 463 5.61 0.81 -1.82
N VAL A 464 5.17 1.69 -0.93
CA VAL A 464 6.06 2.52 -0.12
C VAL A 464 6.40 1.74 1.14
N PRO A 465 7.69 1.57 1.47
CA PRO A 465 8.13 0.97 2.73
C PRO A 465 7.46 1.60 3.95
N ASP A 466 7.34 0.82 5.02
CA ASP A 466 6.74 1.29 6.26
C ASP A 466 7.56 2.45 6.86
N VAL A 467 6.86 3.51 7.28
CA VAL A 467 7.47 4.74 7.80
C VAL A 467 7.04 5.03 9.22
N ASN A 468 7.82 5.82 9.96
CA ASN A 468 7.51 6.26 11.32
C ASN A 468 7.47 7.78 11.48
N ILE A 469 7.66 8.53 10.39
CA ILE A 469 7.40 9.96 10.32
C ILE A 469 6.56 10.27 9.07
N VAL A 470 5.48 11.02 9.25
CA VAL A 470 4.62 11.46 8.14
C VAL A 470 4.43 12.97 8.25
N VAL A 471 4.73 13.71 7.20
CA VAL A 471 4.56 15.16 7.16
C VAL A 471 3.53 15.53 6.10
N PHE A 472 2.51 16.29 6.49
CA PHE A 472 1.51 16.84 5.59
C PHE A 472 1.75 18.34 5.42
N GLN A 473 2.10 18.76 4.19
CA GLN A 473 2.20 20.18 3.82
C GLN A 473 1.18 20.57 2.73
N ARG A 474 0.20 19.71 2.45
CA ARG A 474 -0.88 20.01 1.51
C ARG A 474 -2.21 19.42 1.96
N VAL A 475 -3.30 20.06 1.56
CA VAL A 475 -4.66 19.54 1.79
C VAL A 475 -4.88 18.29 0.95
N THR A 476 -5.15 17.16 1.61
CA THR A 476 -5.65 15.95 0.96
C THR A 476 -7.18 15.96 0.98
N HIS A 477 -7.80 16.34 -0.14
CA HIS A 477 -9.26 16.51 -0.23
C HIS A 477 -10.07 15.20 -0.04
N SER A 478 -9.47 14.04 -0.29
CA SER A 478 -10.12 12.75 -0.11
C SER A 478 -9.76 12.13 1.24
N ARG A 479 -10.77 11.91 2.11
CA ARG A 479 -10.61 11.20 3.39
C ARG A 479 -10.00 9.81 3.18
N ARG A 480 -10.39 9.11 2.11
CA ARG A 480 -9.83 7.79 1.75
C ARG A 480 -8.33 7.87 1.51
N ILE A 481 -7.88 8.83 0.68
CA ILE A 481 -6.46 9.00 0.37
C ILE A 481 -5.69 9.40 1.64
N PHE A 482 -6.25 10.28 2.47
CA PHE A 482 -5.62 10.65 3.74
C PHE A 482 -5.45 9.44 4.66
N VAL A 483 -6.52 8.66 4.87
CA VAL A 483 -6.47 7.43 5.69
C VAL A 483 -5.49 6.42 5.12
N GLN A 484 -5.38 6.31 3.79
CA GLN A 484 -4.37 5.47 3.14
C GLN A 484 -2.95 5.97 3.41
N GLN A 485 -2.69 7.28 3.27
CA GLN A 485 -1.39 7.92 3.55
C GLN A 485 -0.98 7.74 5.02
N LEU A 486 -1.87 8.08 5.95
CA LEU A 486 -1.65 7.90 7.39
C LEU A 486 -1.46 6.42 7.73
N GLY A 487 -2.26 5.53 7.13
CA GLY A 487 -2.20 4.09 7.30
C GLY A 487 -0.83 3.46 6.97
N ARG A 488 -0.01 4.10 6.12
CA ARG A 488 1.38 3.69 5.85
C ARG A 488 2.27 3.90 7.08
N GLY A 489 2.04 4.98 7.81
CA GLY A 489 2.67 5.28 9.09
C GLY A 489 2.11 4.48 10.26
N LEU A 490 0.89 3.92 10.16
CA LEU A 490 0.26 3.20 11.27
C LEU A 490 0.61 1.71 11.35
N ARG A 491 1.29 1.15 10.34
CA ARG A 491 1.74 -0.25 10.38
C ARG A 491 2.73 -0.48 11.52
N LEU A 492 2.50 -1.52 12.31
CA LEU A 492 3.47 -2.00 13.30
C LEU A 492 4.68 -2.62 12.59
N ALA A 493 5.87 -2.28 13.08
CA ALA A 493 7.14 -2.83 12.62
C ALA A 493 8.06 -3.10 13.82
N PRO A 494 8.98 -4.08 13.74
CA PRO A 494 9.93 -4.35 14.82
C PRO A 494 10.71 -3.08 15.22
N GLY A 495 10.75 -2.78 16.52
CA GLY A 495 11.43 -1.60 17.05
C GLY A 495 10.72 -0.26 16.85
N LYS A 496 9.52 -0.24 16.25
CA LYS A 496 8.71 0.97 16.08
C LYS A 496 7.80 1.18 17.29
N GLU A 497 8.04 2.27 18.01
CA GLU A 497 7.26 2.63 19.20
C GLU A 497 6.02 3.47 18.88
N LYS A 498 6.19 4.43 17.95
CA LYS A 498 5.13 5.34 17.49
C LYS A 498 5.39 5.78 16.06
N VAL A 499 4.37 6.36 15.42
CA VAL A 499 4.55 7.23 14.27
C VAL A 499 4.33 8.67 14.71
N VAL A 500 5.23 9.56 14.30
CA VAL A 500 5.06 11.01 14.49
C VAL A 500 4.45 11.58 13.21
N VAL A 501 3.30 12.24 13.35
CA VAL A 501 2.65 12.93 12.24
C VAL A 501 2.79 14.43 12.46
N LEU A 502 3.41 15.11 11.50
CA LEU A 502 3.53 16.57 11.51
C LEU A 502 2.57 17.12 10.47
N ASP A 503 1.53 17.80 10.93
CA ASP A 503 0.49 18.34 10.06
C ASP A 503 0.55 19.86 10.06
N PHE A 504 0.98 20.42 8.94
CA PHE A 504 1.10 21.86 8.72
C PHE A 504 -0.06 22.40 7.87
N VAL A 505 -1.04 21.54 7.57
CA VAL A 505 -2.15 21.89 6.70
C VAL A 505 -3.16 22.73 7.47
N SER A 506 -3.26 23.98 7.05
CA SER A 506 -4.28 24.91 7.50
C SER A 506 -5.54 24.78 6.64
N ASP A 507 -6.44 23.87 7.05
CA ASP A 507 -7.78 23.71 6.45
C ASP A 507 -8.76 23.33 7.56
N ILE A 508 -9.92 23.99 7.62
CA ILE A 508 -10.95 23.74 8.64
C ILE A 508 -11.36 22.27 8.75
N ARG A 509 -11.48 21.57 7.61
CA ARG A 509 -11.88 20.15 7.58
C ARG A 509 -10.78 19.29 8.17
N ARG A 510 -9.53 19.74 8.07
CA ARG A 510 -8.38 19.07 8.67
C ARG A 510 -8.41 19.17 10.18
N PHE A 511 -8.72 20.35 10.72
CA PHE A 511 -8.90 20.55 12.16
C PHE A 511 -10.07 19.72 12.71
N ALA A 512 -11.24 19.77 12.06
CA ALA A 512 -12.39 18.95 12.45
C ALA A 512 -12.06 17.44 12.45
N ALA A 513 -11.33 16.95 11.44
CA ALA A 513 -10.90 15.56 11.39
C ALA A 513 -9.91 15.20 12.52
N GLY A 514 -9.01 16.11 12.89
CA GLY A 514 -8.07 15.93 14.00
C GLY A 514 -8.78 15.88 15.35
N LEU A 515 -9.71 16.79 15.60
CA LEU A 515 -10.52 16.84 16.82
C LEU A 515 -11.40 15.58 16.96
N SER A 516 -12.10 15.19 15.89
CA SER A 516 -12.89 13.94 15.87
C SER A 516 -12.04 12.71 16.19
N LEU A 517 -10.81 12.64 15.66
CA LEU A 517 -9.87 11.57 15.99
C LEU A 517 -9.46 11.59 17.47
N GLN A 518 -9.17 12.76 18.03
CA GLN A 518 -8.81 12.95 19.44
C GLN A 518 -9.95 12.52 20.37
N ASP A 519 -11.17 12.93 20.08
CA ASP A 519 -12.36 12.60 20.88
C ASP A 519 -12.64 11.10 20.82
N SER A 520 -12.52 10.51 19.63
CA SER A 520 -12.68 9.06 19.41
C SER A 520 -11.62 8.21 20.15
N LEU A 521 -10.40 8.74 20.32
CA LEU A 521 -9.34 8.11 21.10
C LEU A 521 -9.54 8.31 22.62
N SER A 522 -10.18 9.41 23.02
CA SER A 522 -10.40 9.79 24.42
C SER A 522 -11.67 9.18 25.02
N ALA A 523 -12.67 8.85 24.20
CA ALA A 523 -13.89 8.19 24.63
C ALA A 523 -13.60 6.80 25.22
N ARG A 524 -13.97 6.61 26.51
CA ARG A 524 -13.64 5.51 27.42
C ARG A 524 -13.55 4.11 26.80
N GLY A 525 -12.45 3.41 27.10
CA GLY A 525 -12.35 1.95 27.10
C GLY A 525 -11.84 1.45 28.44
N GLY A 526 -12.73 0.90 29.28
CA GLY A 526 -12.36 0.15 30.46
C GLY A 526 -11.91 -1.26 30.06
N ALA A 527 -10.61 -1.56 30.20
CA ALA A 527 -10.03 -2.80 30.70
C ALA A 527 -8.51 -2.85 30.38
N ALA A 528 -7.72 -3.02 31.43
CA ALA A 528 -6.33 -3.48 31.50
C ALA A 528 -5.34 -3.02 30.40
N ARG A 529 -4.68 -1.88 30.63
CA ARG A 529 -3.36 -1.59 30.03
C ARG A 529 -2.30 -2.47 30.69
N ASP A 530 -1.48 -3.15 29.89
CA ASP A 530 -0.21 -3.71 30.35
C ASP A 530 0.69 -2.54 30.83
N PRO A 531 1.20 -2.56 32.07
CA PRO A 531 1.88 -1.42 32.67
C PRO A 531 3.29 -1.13 32.11
N ARG A 532 3.79 -1.89 31.13
CA ARG A 532 5.16 -1.71 30.60
C ARG A 532 5.15 -0.97 29.25
N VAL A 533 5.31 0.35 29.36
CA VAL A 533 5.62 1.40 28.35
C VAL A 533 4.43 2.30 27.92
N LYS A 534 4.47 3.51 28.51
CA LYS A 534 3.71 4.75 28.27
C LYS A 534 4.04 5.30 26.87
N ILE A 535 3.11 5.56 25.96
CA ILE A 535 2.18 6.71 25.87
C ILE A 535 1.07 6.28 24.89
N GLY A 536 -0.20 6.51 25.21
CA GLY A 536 -1.31 6.20 24.29
C GLY A 536 -1.31 7.13 23.07
N SER A 537 -1.97 6.73 21.98
CA SER A 537 -2.16 7.61 20.82
C SER A 537 -2.70 8.98 21.24
N GLN A 538 -2.10 10.06 20.74
CA GLN A 538 -2.41 11.44 21.12
C GLN A 538 -2.47 12.34 19.89
N VAL A 539 -3.35 13.33 19.94
CA VAL A 539 -3.41 14.46 19.02
C VAL A 539 -3.08 15.71 19.83
N ARG A 540 -2.15 16.54 19.34
CA ARG A 540 -1.68 17.77 19.99
C ARG A 540 -1.72 18.92 19.00
N PHE A 541 -2.29 20.04 19.41
CA PHE A 541 -2.18 21.32 18.73
C PHE A 541 -0.90 22.00 19.19
N MET A 542 -0.12 22.53 18.27
CA MET A 542 1.24 23.02 18.52
C MET A 542 1.44 24.41 17.94
N ARG A 543 1.92 25.34 18.77
CA ARG A 543 2.39 26.68 18.38
C ARG A 543 3.79 26.92 18.96
N ALA A 544 4.75 27.32 18.13
CA ALA A 544 6.16 27.53 18.49
C ALA A 544 6.76 26.39 19.36
N ASN A 545 6.46 25.13 19.00
CA ASN A 545 6.88 23.91 19.70
C ASN A 545 6.31 23.74 21.13
N ARG A 546 5.20 24.40 21.46
CA ARG A 546 4.43 24.21 22.71
C ARG A 546 2.99 23.84 22.41
N ALA A 547 2.33 23.14 23.34
CA ALA A 547 0.92 22.80 23.22
C ALA A 547 0.08 24.09 23.14
N ASP A 548 -0.76 24.20 22.12
CA ASP A 548 -1.63 25.34 21.86
C ASP A 548 -3.04 25.05 22.37
N GLN A 549 -3.19 25.04 23.70
CA GLN A 549 -4.48 24.75 24.34
C GLN A 549 -5.53 25.82 24.05
N GLU A 550 -5.09 27.08 23.93
CA GLU A 550 -5.97 28.22 23.62
C GLU A 550 -6.50 28.13 22.18
N GLY A 551 -5.63 27.86 21.20
CA GLY A 551 -6.04 27.64 19.82
C GLY A 551 -6.91 26.38 19.64
N GLU A 552 -6.61 25.30 20.37
CA GLU A 552 -7.46 24.09 20.38
C GLU A 552 -8.87 24.39 20.90
N GLN A 553 -8.97 25.07 22.06
CA GLN A 553 -10.25 25.40 22.65
C GLN A 553 -11.07 26.33 21.75
N PHE A 554 -10.43 27.35 21.19
CA PHE A 554 -11.07 28.26 20.24
C PHE A 554 -11.59 27.53 19.00
N LEU A 555 -10.81 26.62 18.41
CA LEU A 555 -11.25 25.83 17.25
C LEU A 555 -12.43 24.91 17.57
N ARG A 556 -12.50 24.37 18.80
CA ARG A 556 -13.62 23.52 19.25
C ARG A 556 -14.90 24.35 19.38
N GLU A 557 -14.85 25.44 20.14
CA GLU A 557 -15.98 26.35 20.32
C GLU A 557 -16.48 26.87 18.97
N TRP A 558 -15.56 27.22 18.07
CA TRP A 558 -15.90 27.70 16.74
C TRP A 558 -16.56 26.65 15.83
N LEU A 559 -16.10 25.39 15.86
CA LEU A 559 -16.72 24.32 15.08
C LEU A 559 -18.11 23.97 15.62
N ASP A 560 -18.29 24.00 16.94
CA ASP A 560 -19.60 23.80 17.58
C ASP A 560 -20.57 24.93 17.21
N ASP A 561 -20.11 26.18 17.18
CA ASP A 561 -20.92 27.33 16.74
C ASP A 561 -21.31 27.24 15.25
N LEU A 562 -20.41 26.77 14.39
CA LEU A 562 -20.72 26.52 12.97
C LEU A 562 -21.78 25.43 12.79
N GLU A 563 -21.71 24.33 13.56
CA GLU A 563 -22.75 23.29 13.53
C GLU A 563 -24.11 23.82 14.03
N ALA A 564 -24.11 24.69 15.04
CA ALA A 564 -25.32 25.32 15.55
C ALA A 564 -25.97 26.27 14.53
N VAL A 565 -25.15 26.98 13.73
CA VAL A 565 -25.62 27.85 12.63
C VAL A 565 -26.17 27.01 11.45
N GLU A 566 -25.56 25.88 11.13
CA GLU A 566 -26.10 24.93 10.13
C GLU A 566 -27.46 24.34 10.55
N ASP A 567 -27.61 23.94 11.81
CA ASP A 567 -28.87 23.40 12.36
C ASP A 567 -30.00 24.46 12.39
N ALA A 568 -29.65 25.75 12.35
CA ALA A 568 -30.59 26.87 12.26
C ALA A 568 -31.09 27.16 10.82
N GLY A 569 -30.60 26.45 9.80
CA GLY A 569 -31.10 26.52 8.42
C GLY A 569 -30.47 27.59 7.54
N GLU A 570 -29.33 28.18 7.94
CA GLU A 570 -28.50 29.01 7.07
C GLU A 570 -27.47 28.13 6.34
N ASP A 571 -27.41 28.23 5.01
CA ASP A 571 -26.57 27.38 4.14
C ASP A 571 -25.07 27.68 4.34
N VAL A 572 -24.47 27.07 5.36
CA VAL A 572 -23.03 27.15 5.66
C VAL A 572 -22.44 25.75 5.60
N HIS A 573 -22.29 25.15 4.41
CA HIS A 573 -21.75 23.80 4.24
C HIS A 573 -20.40 23.57 4.94
N VAL A 574 -20.45 23.11 6.18
CA VAL A 574 -19.41 22.47 6.97
C VAL A 574 -19.82 21.00 7.04
N LEU A 575 -19.11 20.18 6.29
CA LEU A 575 -19.31 18.74 6.16
C LEU A 575 -19.64 18.02 7.49
N ARG A 576 -20.93 17.83 7.81
CA ARG A 576 -21.38 16.71 8.65
C ARG A 576 -21.12 15.42 7.90
N TYR A 577 -20.18 14.61 8.40
CA TYR A 577 -19.75 13.40 7.71
C TYR A 577 -19.60 12.16 8.62
N PRO A 578 -20.59 11.24 8.65
CA PRO A 578 -21.95 11.32 8.11
C PRO A 578 -23.03 11.51 9.21
N PRO A 579 -24.26 11.89 8.80
CA PRO A 579 -25.38 12.23 9.68
C PRO A 579 -25.90 11.04 10.49
N ASP A 580 -26.18 11.28 11.77
CA ASP A 580 -27.02 10.39 12.58
C ASP A 580 -28.47 10.49 12.11
N SER A 581 -28.88 9.51 11.31
CA SER A 581 -30.30 9.22 11.10
C SER A 581 -30.52 7.72 10.93
N SER A 582 -30.49 6.97 12.04
CA SER A 582 -31.33 5.79 12.30
C SER A 582 -30.97 5.00 13.58
N ILE A 583 -30.68 5.66 14.69
CA ILE A 583 -30.74 5.03 16.03
C ILE A 583 -31.93 5.59 16.80
N THR A 584 -33.16 5.26 16.36
CA THR A 584 -34.33 5.13 17.26
C THR A 584 -35.52 4.57 16.46
N ALA A 585 -35.65 3.24 16.40
CA ALA A 585 -36.94 2.54 16.39
C ALA A 585 -36.74 1.02 16.26
N VAL A 586 -36.25 0.38 17.33
CA VAL A 586 -36.66 -1.00 17.62
C VAL A 586 -37.07 -1.06 19.08
N ALA A 587 -38.29 -0.57 19.33
CA ALA A 587 -39.07 -0.94 20.50
C ALA A 587 -40.51 -1.13 20.01
N LYS A 588 -41.02 -2.37 20.15
CA LYS A 588 -42.35 -2.87 19.75
C LYS A 588 -42.46 -3.05 18.23
N ARG A 589 -42.63 -4.26 17.68
CA ARG A 589 -43.36 -5.45 18.11
C ARG A 589 -42.71 -6.70 17.52
#